data_AF-A0A2U1VXT1-F1
#
_entry.id   AF-A0A2U1VXT1-F1
#
_cell.length_a   1.000
_cell.length_b   1.000
_cell.length_c   1.000
_cell.angle_alpha   90.00
_cell.angle_beta   90.00
_cell.angle_gamma   90.00
#
_symmetry.space_group_name_H-M   'P 1'
#
loop_
_entity.id
_entity.type
_entity.pdbx_description
1 polymer ?
#
loop_
_entity_poly.entity_id
_entity_poly.type
_entity_poly.pdbx_seq_one_letter_code
_entity_poly.pdbx_strand_id
1 'polypeptide(L)' 'MFSVSQDQAAAVQKAFHESGEWAAVAELRRFFPIQDNTNALNAVRSIARWTVPADLPAKPPAAARRKAAR' A
#
# COMPACT_ATOMS: atom_id res chain seq x y z
N MET A 1 -0.32 10.73 15.08
CA MET A 1 -0.43 9.26 15.20
C MET A 1 -1.73 8.83 14.51
N PHE A 2 -1.72 7.72 13.77
CA PHE A 2 -2.90 7.13 13.12
C PHE A 2 -2.92 5.63 13.44
N SER A 3 -4.11 5.04 13.47
CA SER A 3 -4.29 3.60 13.72
C SER A 3 -4.50 2.87 12.40
N VAL A 4 -3.77 1.78 12.19
CA VAL A 4 -3.87 0.95 10.98
C VAL A 4 -4.58 -0.35 11.34
N SER A 5 -5.67 -0.65 10.66
CA SER A 5 -6.38 -1.94 10.81
C SER A 5 -5.61 -3.07 10.11
N GLN A 6 -5.84 -4.32 10.51
CA GLN A 6 -5.20 -5.50 9.90
C GLN A 6 -5.39 -5.55 8.38
N ASP A 7 -6.59 -5.23 7.89
CA ASP A 7 -6.91 -5.22 6.45
C ASP A 7 -6.10 -4.17 5.67
N GLN A 8 -5.96 -2.97 6.25
CA GLN A 8 -5.13 -1.90 5.69
C GLN A 8 -3.65 -2.27 5.68
N ALA A 9 -3.17 -2.88 6.75
CA ALA A 9 -1.80 -3.37 6.83
C ALA A 9 -1.53 -4.44 5.76
N ALA A 10 -2.44 -5.40 5.60
CA ALA A 10 -2.34 -6.45 4.60
C ALA A 10 -2.33 -5.89 3.16
N ALA A 11 -3.17 -4.89 2.86
CA ALA A 11 -3.17 -4.21 1.56
C ALA A 11 -1.85 -3.48 1.27
N VAL A 12 -1.31 -2.74 2.25
CA VAL A 12 -0.03 -2.04 2.11
C VAL A 12 1.14 -3.02 1.97
N GLN A 13 1.16 -4.11 2.75
CA GLN A 13 2.16 -5.17 2.63
C GLN A 13 2.13 -5.82 1.25
N LYS A 14 0.93 -6.17 0.75
CA LYS A 14 0.77 -6.75 -0.58
C LYS A 14 1.32 -5.82 -1.66
N ALA A 15 0.95 -4.54 -1.63
CA ALA A 15 1.46 -3.55 -2.58
C ALA A 15 2.99 -3.41 -2.50
N PHE A 16 3.58 -3.50 -1.30
CA PHE A 16 5.01 -3.45 -1.08
C PHE A 16 5.73 -4.64 -1.72
N HIS A 17 5.23 -5.86 -1.51
CA HIS A 17 5.82 -7.08 -2.05
C HIS A 17 5.61 -7.25 -3.56
N GLU A 18 4.46 -6.86 -4.10
CA GLU A 18 4.12 -7.04 -5.52
C GLU A 18 4.67 -5.92 -6.41
N SER A 19 4.73 -4.69 -5.91
CA SER A 19 4.97 -3.49 -6.73
C SER A 19 5.99 -2.51 -6.13
N GLY A 20 6.54 -2.80 -4.96
CA GLY A 20 7.59 -2.03 -4.31
C GLY A 20 7.10 -0.89 -3.41
N GLU A 21 8.06 -0.17 -2.83
CA GLU A 21 7.83 0.84 -1.78
C GLU A 21 6.85 1.94 -2.18
N TRP A 22 6.98 2.51 -3.38
CA TRP A 22 6.16 3.64 -3.79
C TRP A 22 4.72 3.25 -4.14
N ALA A 23 4.50 2.01 -4.59
CA ALA A 23 3.15 1.48 -4.75
C ALA A 23 2.46 1.30 -3.39
N ALA A 24 3.20 0.82 -2.39
CA ALA A 24 2.71 0.74 -1.01
C ALA A 24 2.44 2.12 -0.40
N VAL A 25 3.24 3.15 -0.73
CA VAL A 25 2.97 4.54 -0.31
C VAL A 25 1.68 5.05 -0.94
N ALA A 26 1.44 4.77 -2.23
CA ALA A 26 0.19 5.14 -2.89
C ALA A 26 -1.01 4.44 -2.22
N GLU A 27 -0.89 3.16 -1.89
CA GLU A 27 -1.93 2.41 -1.20
C GLU A 27 -2.17 2.94 0.21
N LEU A 28 -1.11 3.22 0.98
CA LEU A 28 -1.21 3.85 2.30
C LEU A 28 -1.94 5.19 2.24
N ARG A 29 -1.69 5.99 1.18
CA ARG A 29 -2.33 7.29 0.97
C ARG A 29 -3.82 7.23 0.71
N ARG A 30 -4.34 6.07 0.30
CA ARG A 30 -5.79 5.85 0.15
C ARG A 30 -6.50 5.80 1.50
N PHE A 31 -5.80 5.34 2.53
CA PHE A 31 -6.33 5.26 3.90
C PHE A 31 -5.99 6.50 4.73
N PHE A 32 -4.78 7.04 4.55
CA PHE A 32 -4.27 8.15 5.33
C PHE A 32 -3.65 9.18 4.39
N PRO A 33 -4.21 10.40 4.25
CA PRO A 33 -3.68 11.41 3.32
C PRO A 33 -2.38 12.04 3.85
N ILE A 34 -1.29 11.26 3.88
CA ILE A 34 0.03 11.67 4.33
C ILE A 34 0.76 12.33 3.16
N GLN A 35 0.94 13.65 3.24
CA GLN A 35 1.62 14.41 2.18
C GLN A 35 3.14 14.23 2.22
N ASP A 36 3.72 14.12 3.41
CA ASP A 36 5.17 13.96 3.56
C ASP A 36 5.65 12.58 3.11
N ASN A 37 6.58 12.56 2.16
CA ASN A 37 7.10 11.33 1.58
C ASN A 37 7.92 10.51 2.58
N THR A 38 8.71 11.18 3.42
CA THR A 38 9.57 10.50 4.41
C THR A 38 8.73 9.76 5.45
N ASN A 39 7.71 10.41 5.98
CA ASN A 39 6.76 9.83 6.93
C ASN A 39 5.96 8.69 6.30
N ALA A 40 5.53 8.83 5.04
CA ALA A 40 4.83 7.77 4.34
C ALA A 40 5.72 6.54 4.12
N LEU A 41 6.98 6.73 3.71
CA LEU A 41 7.95 5.64 3.57
C LEU A 41 8.26 4.96 4.90
N ASN A 42 8.45 5.73 5.97
CA ASN A 42 8.67 5.19 7.31
C ASN A 42 7.49 4.32 7.75
N ALA A 43 6.26 4.79 7.57
CA ALA A 43 5.06 4.02 7.88
C ALA A 43 4.97 2.74 7.05
N VAL A 44 5.20 2.81 5.74
CA VAL A 44 5.21 1.63 4.85
C VAL A 44 6.25 0.61 5.30
N ARG A 45 7.48 1.02 5.62
CA ARG A 45 8.54 0.13 6.09
C ARG A 45 8.22 -0.52 7.43
N SER A 46 7.61 0.23 8.34
CA SER A 46 7.13 -0.31 9.61
C SER A 46 6.05 -1.36 9.39
N ILE A 47 5.04 -1.05 8.56
CA ILE A 47 3.94 -1.96 8.24
C ILE A 47 4.45 -3.22 7.53
N ALA A 48 5.40 -3.08 6.59
CA ALA A 48 6.02 -4.21 5.87
C ALA A 48 6.72 -5.22 6.79
N ARG A 49 7.13 -4.80 8.00
CA ARG A 49 7.79 -5.67 8.99
C ARG A 49 6.81 -6.34 9.96
N TRP A 50 5.53 -5.97 9.93
CA TRP A 50 4.54 -6.59 10.79
C TRP A 50 4.26 -8.03 10.38
N THR A 51 4.13 -8.93 11.34
CA THR A 51 3.63 -10.27 11.09
C THR A 51 2.11 -10.21 10.95
N VAL A 52 1.63 -9.92 9.75
CA VAL A 52 0.20 -9.98 9.43
C VAL A 52 -0.09 -11.41 8.96
N PRO A 53 -1.09 -12.11 9.52
CA PRO A 53 -1.49 -13.43 9.04
C PRO A 53 -1.76 -13.35 7.54
N ALA A 54 -1.07 -14.20 6.77
CA ALA A 54 -1.20 -14.29 5.32
C ALA A 54 -2.53 -14.93 4.93
N ASP A 55 -3.64 -14.30 5.27
CA ASP A 55 -4.95 -14.64 4.72
C ASP A 55 -5.35 -13.53 3.75
N LEU A 56 -4.85 -13.61 2.51
CA LEU A 56 -5.34 -12.77 1.43
C LEU A 56 -5.43 -13.57 0.13
N PRO A 57 -6.65 -13.86 -0.37
CA PRO A 57 -6.83 -14.25 -1.76
C PRO A 57 -6.47 -13.07 -2.68
N ALA A 58 -5.59 -13.33 -3.64
CA ALA A 58 -5.14 -12.36 -4.62
C ALA A 58 -6.27 -11.94 -5.56
N LYS A 59 -6.81 -10.73 -5.38
CA LYS A 59 -7.48 -10.03 -6.48
C LYS A 59 -6.50 -9.03 -7.13
N PRO A 60 -6.18 -9.16 -8.42
CA PRO A 60 -5.42 -8.15 -9.14
C PRO A 60 -6.35 -6.98 -9.49
N PRO A 61 -5.97 -5.71 -9.27
CA PRO A 61 -6.56 -4.63 -10.04
C PRO A 61 -5.90 -4.61 -11.42
N ALA A 62 -6.49 -5.37 -12.34
CA ALA A 62 -6.34 -5.07 -13.76
C ALA A 62 -6.94 -3.68 -14.06
N ALA A 63 -6.21 -2.92 -14.88
CA ALA A 63 -6.64 -1.74 -15.64
C ALA A 63 -6.63 -0.36 -14.95
N ALA A 64 -5.56 0.40 -15.22
CA ALA A 64 -5.68 1.77 -15.75
C ALA A 64 -4.43 2.19 -16.56
N ARG A 65 -3.98 1.34 -17.47
CA ARG A 65 -3.06 1.75 -18.55
C ARG A 65 -3.89 1.97 -19.82
N ARG A 66 -4.58 3.12 -19.89
CA ARG A 66 -5.18 3.65 -21.13
C ARG A 66 -4.85 5.13 -21.23
N LYS A 67 -3.66 5.45 -21.75
CA LYS A 67 -3.50 6.70 -22.52
C LYS A 67 -4.08 6.42 -23.90
N ALA A 68 -5.33 6.81 -24.10
CA ALA A 68 -5.90 6.94 -25.43
C ALA A 68 -5.21 8.13 -26.10
N ALA A 69 -4.73 7.89 -27.32
CA ALA A 69 -4.30 8.92 -28.24
C ALA A 69 -5.44 9.92 -28.51
N ARG A 70 -5.10 11.20 -28.58
CA ARG A 70 -5.69 12.15 -29.50
C ARG A 70 -4.69 13.26 -29.79
#